data_AF-A0A2G2HB57-F1
#
_entry.id   AF-A0A2G2HB57-F1
#
_cell.length_a   1.000
_cell.length_b   1.000
_cell.length_c   1.000
_cell.angle_alpha   90.00
_cell.angle_beta   90.00
_cell.angle_gamma   90.00
#
_symmetry.space_group_name_H-M   'P 1'
#
loop_
_entity.id
_entity.type
_entity.pdbx_description
1 polymer ?
#
loop_
_entity_poly.entity_id
_entity_poly.type
_entity_poly.pdbx_seq_one_letter_code
_entity_poly.pdbx_strand_id
1 'polypeptide(L)'
;IGGSIPRIDLPALEPFFRNVMVLMGRRVTRGEEGLSVATPEDWKRSLDLQPRYDGLVFDRNLPGNERMNRLLGVGHALLDHALAEAAGRPVLIGRVRNLAQPMLLAAVEDEVTGTGGTVHRVVLAVEGPGADGRPPLADWQALDRLNACLAGEDQATPLTHAERAETQALLDILREALPSVATPFRRPRAVPLLCLLPEGTA
;
A
#
# COMPACT_ATOMS: atom_id res chain seq x y z
N ILE A 1 14.67 10.44 -2.15
CA ILE A 1 13.49 9.55 -2.36
C ILE A 1 13.37 9.34 -3.87
N GLY A 2 13.21 8.10 -4.36
CA GLY A 2 13.01 7.81 -5.80
C GLY A 2 14.22 7.34 -6.65
N GLY A 3 15.41 7.18 -6.07
CA GLY A 3 16.63 6.78 -6.81
C GLY A 3 17.34 5.52 -6.31
N SER A 4 16.80 4.85 -5.29
CA SER A 4 17.39 3.65 -4.69
C SER A 4 16.59 2.42 -5.05
N ILE A 5 17.30 1.30 -5.32
CA ILE A 5 16.69 -0.03 -5.37
C ILE A 5 15.79 -0.18 -4.12
N PRO A 6 14.51 -0.58 -4.28
CA PRO A 6 13.63 -0.79 -3.15
C PRO A 6 14.33 -1.69 -2.13
N ARG A 7 14.47 -1.20 -0.89
CA ARG A 7 15.06 -1.99 0.21
C ARG A 7 14.10 -3.04 0.76
N ILE A 8 12.95 -3.18 0.10
CA ILE A 8 11.88 -4.05 0.53
C ILE A 8 11.93 -5.36 -0.24
N ASP A 9 11.80 -6.45 0.50
CA ASP A 9 11.79 -7.79 -0.08
C ASP A 9 10.35 -8.28 -0.28
N LEU A 10 10.21 -9.33 -1.08
CA LEU A 10 8.95 -9.92 -1.48
C LEU A 10 7.99 -10.28 -0.31
N PRO A 11 8.46 -10.76 0.87
CA PRO A 11 7.61 -11.03 2.02
C PRO A 11 6.76 -9.84 2.49
N ALA A 12 7.21 -8.60 2.23
CA ALA A 12 6.47 -7.41 2.62
C ALA A 12 5.15 -7.22 1.86
N LEU A 13 4.92 -7.96 0.78
CA LEU A 13 3.64 -7.96 0.05
C LEU A 13 2.61 -8.93 0.65
N GLU A 14 3.03 -9.84 1.53
CA GLU A 14 2.10 -10.82 2.11
C GLU A 14 0.96 -10.17 2.91
N PRO A 15 1.19 -9.19 3.80
CA PRO A 15 0.10 -8.58 4.58
C PRO A 15 -0.95 -7.95 3.66
N PHE A 16 -0.51 -7.24 2.61
CA PHE A 16 -1.39 -6.71 1.57
C PHE A 16 -2.24 -7.81 0.93
N PHE A 17 -1.59 -8.87 0.44
CA PHE A 17 -2.28 -9.97 -0.24
C PHE A 17 -3.35 -10.60 0.64
N ARG A 18 -3.00 -10.88 1.91
CA ARG A 18 -3.94 -11.47 2.88
C ARG A 18 -5.12 -10.54 3.15
N ASN A 19 -4.88 -9.25 3.30
CA ASN A 19 -5.94 -8.27 3.54
C ASN A 19 -6.91 -8.18 2.36
N VAL A 20 -6.41 -8.17 1.12
CA VAL A 20 -7.28 -8.17 -0.08
C VAL A 20 -8.07 -9.47 -0.17
N MET A 21 -7.46 -10.63 0.09
CA MET A 21 -8.20 -11.90 0.09
C MET A 21 -9.34 -11.89 1.11
N VAL A 22 -9.08 -11.41 2.33
CA VAL A 22 -10.12 -11.29 3.38
C VAL A 22 -11.24 -10.35 2.93
N LEU A 23 -10.89 -9.21 2.35
CA LEU A 23 -11.84 -8.24 1.78
C LEU A 23 -12.72 -8.86 0.69
N MET A 24 -12.16 -9.80 -0.08
CA MET A 24 -12.85 -10.57 -1.11
C MET A 24 -13.55 -11.83 -0.57
N GLY A 25 -13.77 -11.92 0.74
CA GLY A 25 -14.47 -13.04 1.38
C GLY A 25 -13.68 -14.35 1.35
N ARG A 26 -12.36 -14.28 1.33
CA ARG A 26 -11.46 -15.44 1.31
C ARG A 26 -10.52 -15.45 2.51
N ARG A 27 -10.48 -16.59 3.19
CA ARG A 27 -9.52 -16.85 4.26
C ARG A 27 -8.23 -17.39 3.65
N VAL A 28 -7.12 -16.73 3.93
CA VAL A 28 -5.77 -17.27 3.66
C VAL A 28 -5.33 -18.08 4.87
N THR A 29 -4.97 -19.34 4.65
CA THR A 29 -4.44 -20.24 5.69
C THR A 29 -2.95 -20.45 5.50
N ARG A 30 -2.18 -20.46 6.59
CA ARG A 30 -0.74 -20.79 6.58
C ARG A 30 -0.55 -22.22 7.08
N GLY A 31 0.10 -23.05 6.29
CA GLY A 31 0.57 -24.39 6.65
C GLY A 31 2.09 -24.49 6.57
N GLU A 32 2.62 -25.71 6.68
CA GLU A 32 4.07 -25.97 6.65
C GLU A 32 4.70 -25.59 5.30
N GLU A 33 3.98 -25.82 4.20
CA GLU A 33 4.47 -25.54 2.84
C GLU A 33 4.14 -24.11 2.35
N GLY A 34 3.52 -23.26 3.17
CA GLY A 34 3.18 -21.89 2.80
C GLY A 34 1.70 -21.57 2.90
N LEU A 35 1.24 -20.64 2.08
CA LEU A 35 -0.12 -20.12 2.09
C LEU A 35 -1.04 -20.93 1.16
N SER A 36 -2.28 -21.09 1.59
CA SER A 36 -3.36 -21.64 0.77
C SER A 36 -4.57 -20.72 0.78
N VAL A 37 -5.22 -20.59 -0.37
CA VAL A 37 -6.41 -19.77 -0.54
C VAL A 37 -7.23 -20.23 -1.75
N ALA A 38 -8.55 -20.13 -1.64
CA ALA A 38 -9.45 -20.32 -2.78
C ALA A 38 -9.63 -18.99 -3.53
N THR A 39 -9.70 -19.04 -4.86
CA THR A 39 -9.92 -17.84 -5.67
C THR A 39 -11.28 -17.19 -5.32
N PRO A 40 -11.35 -15.87 -5.11
CA PRO A 40 -12.60 -15.13 -4.97
C PRO A 40 -13.62 -15.49 -6.05
N GLU A 41 -14.92 -15.55 -5.72
CA GLU A 41 -15.95 -15.96 -6.69
C GLU A 41 -15.95 -15.05 -7.92
N ASP A 42 -15.81 -13.74 -7.69
CA ASP A 42 -15.84 -12.71 -8.72
C ASP A 42 -14.69 -12.85 -9.73
N TRP A 43 -13.62 -13.54 -9.37
CA TRP A 43 -12.45 -13.76 -10.23
C TRP A 43 -12.47 -15.10 -10.95
N LYS A 44 -13.40 -16.02 -10.63
CA LYS A 44 -13.43 -17.37 -11.22
C LYS A 44 -13.67 -17.41 -12.73
N ARG A 45 -14.10 -16.30 -13.33
CA ARG A 45 -14.27 -16.18 -14.79
C ARG A 45 -12.95 -15.92 -15.53
N SER A 46 -11.89 -15.57 -14.82
CA SER A 46 -10.57 -15.36 -15.40
C SER A 46 -9.90 -16.70 -15.76
N LEU A 47 -9.39 -16.82 -16.98
CA LEU A 47 -8.80 -18.06 -17.50
C LEU A 47 -7.38 -18.33 -16.98
N ASP A 48 -6.72 -17.31 -16.44
CA ASP A 48 -5.36 -17.33 -15.89
C ASP A 48 -5.33 -17.68 -14.39
N LEU A 49 -6.49 -17.88 -13.76
CA LEU A 49 -6.60 -18.23 -12.35
C LEU A 49 -6.98 -19.70 -12.13
N GLN A 50 -6.27 -20.34 -11.20
CA GLN A 50 -6.68 -21.64 -10.67
C GLN A 50 -7.87 -21.48 -9.72
N PRO A 51 -8.75 -22.50 -9.57
CA PRO A 51 -9.84 -22.46 -8.58
C PRO A 51 -9.34 -22.32 -7.13
N ARG A 52 -8.16 -22.89 -6.86
CA ARG A 52 -7.51 -22.91 -5.56
C ARG A 52 -5.99 -22.93 -5.74
N TYR A 53 -5.29 -22.34 -4.79
CA TYR A 53 -3.84 -22.35 -4.68
C TYR A 53 -3.42 -22.90 -3.32
N ASP A 54 -2.31 -23.66 -3.32
CA ASP A 54 -1.72 -24.27 -2.13
C ASP A 54 -0.18 -24.12 -2.19
N GLY A 55 0.44 -23.99 -1.02
CA GLY A 55 1.90 -23.90 -0.91
C GLY A 55 2.51 -22.59 -1.45
N LEU A 56 1.73 -21.52 -1.51
CA LEU A 56 2.16 -20.21 -2.01
C LEU A 56 3.14 -19.54 -1.03
N VAL A 57 4.22 -18.95 -1.54
CA VAL A 57 5.23 -18.27 -0.74
C VAL A 57 5.68 -16.97 -1.38
N PHE A 58 6.07 -15.99 -0.55
CA PHE A 58 6.70 -14.75 -0.97
C PHE A 58 8.24 -14.85 -0.83
N ASP A 59 8.84 -15.92 -1.38
CA ASP A 59 10.29 -16.18 -1.25
C ASP A 59 10.95 -16.44 -2.61
N ARG A 60 11.90 -15.59 -2.97
CA ARG A 60 12.66 -15.67 -4.22
C ARG A 60 13.75 -16.74 -4.20
N ASN A 61 13.98 -17.43 -3.09
CA ASN A 61 15.03 -18.43 -2.97
C ASN A 61 14.56 -19.86 -3.26
N LEU A 62 13.34 -20.04 -3.79
CA LEU A 62 12.84 -21.35 -4.20
C LEU A 62 13.62 -21.95 -5.39
N PRO A 63 13.81 -23.29 -5.42
CA PRO A 63 14.24 -24.03 -6.60
C PRO A 63 13.37 -23.72 -7.83
N GLY A 64 13.97 -23.72 -9.03
CA GLY A 64 13.31 -23.21 -10.25
C GLY A 64 12.03 -23.96 -10.65
N ASN A 65 11.96 -25.26 -10.40
CA ASN A 65 10.78 -26.09 -10.64
C ASN A 65 9.59 -25.76 -9.73
N GLU A 66 9.85 -25.37 -8.49
CA GLU A 66 8.82 -25.00 -7.51
C GLU A 66 8.38 -23.54 -7.64
N ARG A 67 9.32 -22.67 -8.03
CA ARG A 67 9.11 -21.23 -8.14
C ARG A 67 7.93 -20.87 -9.05
N MET A 68 7.78 -21.55 -10.18
CA MET A 68 6.77 -21.19 -11.19
C MET A 68 5.32 -21.35 -10.70
N ASN A 69 5.07 -22.25 -9.75
CA ASN A 69 3.73 -22.53 -9.24
C ASN A 69 3.48 -21.97 -7.82
N ARG A 70 4.55 -21.71 -7.05
CA ARG A 70 4.45 -21.36 -5.63
C ARG A 70 4.82 -19.92 -5.34
N LEU A 71 5.62 -19.26 -6.18
CA LEU A 71 6.08 -17.90 -5.91
C LEU A 71 4.97 -16.88 -6.16
N LEU A 72 4.52 -16.22 -5.10
CA LEU A 72 3.70 -15.03 -5.21
C LEU A 72 4.57 -13.78 -5.34
N GLY A 73 4.31 -13.00 -6.36
CA GLY A 73 4.94 -11.70 -6.59
C GLY A 73 4.27 -10.97 -7.74
N VAL A 74 4.70 -9.73 -7.99
CA VAL A 74 4.18 -8.94 -9.11
C VAL A 74 4.41 -9.71 -10.41
N GLY A 75 3.37 -9.83 -11.25
CA GLY A 75 3.35 -10.68 -12.43
C GLY A 75 2.71 -12.06 -12.21
N HIS A 76 2.44 -12.45 -10.96
CA HIS A 76 1.62 -13.64 -10.69
C HIS A 76 0.14 -13.25 -10.77
N ALA A 77 -0.63 -13.92 -11.63
CA ALA A 77 -2.03 -13.60 -11.92
C ALA A 77 -2.89 -13.34 -10.67
N LEU A 78 -2.82 -14.21 -9.66
CA LEU A 78 -3.57 -14.03 -8.41
C LEU A 78 -3.22 -12.73 -7.65
N LEU A 79 -1.94 -12.33 -7.63
CA LEU A 79 -1.52 -11.09 -6.97
C LEU A 79 -1.88 -9.87 -7.82
N ASP A 80 -1.74 -9.96 -9.14
CA ASP A 80 -2.09 -8.88 -10.05
C ASP A 80 -3.60 -8.57 -10.00
N HIS A 81 -4.44 -9.61 -9.89
CA HIS A 81 -5.87 -9.45 -9.60
C HIS A 81 -6.13 -8.76 -8.26
N ALA A 82 -5.40 -9.14 -7.21
CA ALA A 82 -5.51 -8.47 -5.91
C ALA A 82 -5.09 -6.99 -5.96
N LEU A 83 -4.05 -6.67 -6.73
CA LEU A 83 -3.60 -5.29 -6.97
C LEU A 83 -4.66 -4.49 -7.73
N ALA A 84 -5.23 -5.06 -8.80
CA ALA A 84 -6.27 -4.42 -9.59
C ALA A 84 -7.54 -4.15 -8.76
N GLU A 85 -7.97 -5.13 -7.96
CA GLU A 85 -9.10 -5.00 -7.04
C GLU A 85 -8.88 -3.88 -6.01
N ALA A 86 -7.71 -3.83 -5.38
CA ALA A 86 -7.39 -2.78 -4.42
C ALA A 86 -7.32 -1.39 -5.07
N ALA A 87 -6.73 -1.30 -6.27
CA ALA A 87 -6.60 -0.04 -7.01
C ALA A 87 -7.94 0.52 -7.50
N GLY A 88 -8.94 -0.33 -7.73
CA GLY A 88 -10.28 0.09 -8.14
C GLY A 88 -11.15 0.67 -7.02
N ARG A 89 -10.70 0.62 -5.76
CA ARG A 89 -11.51 1.03 -4.60
C ARG A 89 -11.32 2.52 -4.28
N PRO A 90 -12.40 3.32 -4.22
CA PRO A 90 -12.32 4.75 -3.95
C PRO A 90 -12.22 5.04 -2.44
N VAL A 91 -11.18 4.53 -1.77
CA VAL A 91 -10.95 4.79 -0.34
C VAL A 91 -9.82 5.79 -0.19
N LEU A 92 -10.16 6.99 0.28
CA LEU A 92 -9.18 8.06 0.51
C LEU A 92 -8.79 8.21 1.98
N ILE A 93 -9.60 7.70 2.92
CA ILE A 93 -9.37 7.83 4.36
C ILE A 93 -9.79 6.55 5.08
N GLY A 94 -8.97 6.07 6.03
CA GLY A 94 -9.28 4.90 6.87
C GLY A 94 -8.74 5.03 8.29
N ARG A 95 -9.44 4.40 9.24
CA ARG A 95 -8.98 4.24 10.63
C ARG A 95 -8.28 2.90 10.79
N VAL A 96 -7.13 2.91 11.45
CA VAL A 96 -6.31 1.72 11.65
C VAL A 96 -5.77 1.69 13.08
N ARG A 97 -5.59 0.49 13.62
CA ARG A 97 -4.91 0.28 14.88
C ARG A 97 -3.40 0.15 14.65
N ASN A 98 -2.64 0.28 15.73
CA ASN A 98 -1.17 0.23 15.73
C ASN A 98 -0.51 1.33 14.90
N LEU A 99 -1.22 2.44 14.67
CA LEU A 99 -0.66 3.64 14.07
C LEU A 99 -0.47 4.70 15.16
N ALA A 100 0.78 5.08 15.42
CA ALA A 100 1.10 6.01 16.51
C ALA A 100 0.59 7.44 16.26
N GLN A 101 0.52 7.86 14.99
CA GLN A 101 0.13 9.20 14.57
C GLN A 101 -0.45 9.15 13.16
N PRO A 102 -1.35 10.08 12.79
CA PRO A 102 -1.91 10.16 11.44
C PRO A 102 -0.84 10.11 10.35
N MET A 103 -1.15 9.49 9.21
CA MET A 103 -0.22 9.34 8.10
C MET A 103 -0.94 9.57 6.77
N LEU A 104 -0.36 10.41 5.91
CA LEU A 104 -0.87 10.67 4.56
C LEU A 104 0.12 10.15 3.52
N LEU A 105 -0.33 9.24 2.66
CA LEU A 105 0.38 8.81 1.47
C LEU A 105 0.02 9.71 0.29
N ALA A 106 1.01 10.08 -0.49
CA ALA A 106 0.84 10.87 -1.70
C ALA A 106 1.76 10.38 -2.83
N ALA A 107 1.25 10.44 -4.06
CA ALA A 107 2.07 10.39 -5.26
C ALA A 107 2.57 11.80 -5.57
N VAL A 108 3.85 11.93 -5.92
CA VAL A 108 4.42 13.14 -6.50
C VAL A 108 4.77 12.85 -7.95
N GLU A 109 4.18 13.64 -8.84
CA GLU A 109 4.28 13.49 -10.30
C GLU A 109 4.71 14.82 -10.92
N ASP A 110 5.35 14.78 -12.10
CA ASP A 110 5.61 16.00 -12.88
C ASP A 110 4.39 16.34 -13.74
N GLU A 111 3.90 17.57 -13.66
CA GLU A 111 2.78 18.04 -14.48
C GLU A 111 3.17 18.25 -15.96
N VAL A 112 4.47 18.23 -16.29
CA VAL A 112 4.96 18.36 -17.67
C VAL A 112 4.84 17.03 -18.42
N THR A 113 3.70 16.78 -19.05
CA THR A 113 3.44 15.59 -19.90
C THR A 113 3.91 15.73 -21.37
N GLY A 114 4.65 16.79 -21.70
CA GLY A 114 4.84 17.26 -23.08
C GLY A 114 6.10 16.86 -23.84
N THR A 115 7.03 16.06 -23.28
CA THR A 115 8.34 15.78 -23.94
C THR A 115 8.61 14.32 -24.28
N GLY A 116 7.60 13.44 -24.27
CA GLY A 116 7.76 12.04 -24.68
C GLY A 116 8.66 11.19 -23.76
N GLY A 117 9.02 11.70 -22.58
CA GLY A 117 9.75 10.96 -21.55
C GLY A 117 8.80 10.19 -20.62
N THR A 118 9.32 9.17 -19.94
CA THR A 118 8.61 8.42 -18.90
C THR A 118 8.10 9.36 -17.81
N VAL A 119 6.81 9.32 -17.49
CA VAL A 119 6.26 10.03 -16.33
C VAL A 119 6.97 9.51 -15.08
N HIS A 120 7.82 10.36 -14.50
CA HIS A 120 8.44 10.07 -13.22
C HIS A 120 7.37 10.25 -12.14
N ARG A 121 7.17 9.23 -11.32
CA ARG A 121 6.29 9.26 -10.15
C ARG A 121 7.03 8.67 -8.96
N VAL A 122 6.97 9.35 -7.83
CA VAL A 122 7.41 8.80 -6.55
C VAL A 122 6.23 8.74 -5.59
N VAL A 123 6.22 7.74 -4.71
CA VAL A 123 5.28 7.66 -3.60
C VAL A 123 6.04 8.01 -2.32
N LEU A 124 5.42 8.82 -1.48
CA LEU A 124 5.94 9.17 -0.17
C LEU A 124 4.82 9.19 0.85
N ALA A 125 5.18 9.18 2.13
CA ALA A 125 4.25 9.44 3.22
C ALA A 125 4.74 10.58 4.11
N VAL A 126 3.80 11.36 4.64
CA VAL A 126 4.04 12.30 5.74
C VAL A 126 3.27 11.84 6.96
N GLU A 127 3.87 12.00 8.13
CA GLU A 127 3.23 11.69 9.40
C GLU A 127 2.84 12.98 10.12
N GLY A 128 1.81 12.90 10.98
CA GLY A 128 1.35 14.03 11.78
C GLY A 128 2.46 14.60 12.65
N PRO A 129 2.31 15.84 13.15
CA PRO A 129 3.36 16.54 13.87
C PRO A 129 3.73 15.79 15.16
N GLY A 130 4.82 15.02 15.10
CA GLY A 130 5.59 14.66 16.27
C GLY A 130 6.40 15.87 16.73
N ALA A 131 6.86 15.86 18.00
CA ALA A 131 7.51 17.00 18.66
C ALA A 131 8.63 17.70 17.87
N ASP A 132 9.28 17.02 16.91
CA ASP A 132 10.45 17.53 16.18
C ASP A 132 10.31 17.54 14.63
N GLY A 133 9.11 17.40 14.07
CA GLY A 133 8.91 17.44 12.61
C GLY A 133 9.67 16.32 11.87
N ARG A 134 9.02 15.18 11.64
CA ARG A 134 9.68 14.04 10.98
C ARG A 134 9.85 14.30 9.48
N PRO A 135 11.00 13.92 8.88
CA PRO A 135 11.16 13.99 7.44
C PRO A 135 10.14 13.07 6.75
N PRO A 136 9.74 13.37 5.50
CA PRO A 136 8.90 12.50 4.70
C PRO A 136 9.49 11.10 4.56
N LEU A 137 8.64 10.09 4.62
CA LEU A 137 8.98 8.69 4.44
C LEU A 137 9.05 8.35 2.96
N ALA A 138 10.08 7.60 2.56
CA ALA A 138 10.12 6.94 1.25
C ALA A 138 9.03 5.86 1.15
N ASP A 139 8.73 5.43 -0.07
CA ASP A 139 7.79 4.34 -0.40
C ASP A 139 7.96 3.08 0.48
N TRP A 140 9.17 2.56 0.61
CA TRP A 140 9.43 1.35 1.39
C TRP A 140 9.25 1.58 2.90
N GLN A 141 9.59 2.77 3.41
CA GLN A 141 9.37 3.12 4.82
C GLN A 141 7.88 3.24 5.12
N ALA A 142 7.12 3.82 4.18
CA ALA A 142 5.67 3.90 4.28
C ALA A 142 5.06 2.49 4.27
N LEU A 143 5.54 1.58 3.41
CA LEU A 143 5.07 0.20 3.36
C LEU A 143 5.40 -0.57 4.65
N ASP A 144 6.58 -0.38 5.23
CA ASP A 144 6.92 -0.96 6.55
C ASP A 144 5.95 -0.46 7.64
N ARG A 145 5.58 0.83 7.62
CA ARG A 145 4.57 1.36 8.54
C ARG A 145 3.20 0.74 8.30
N LEU A 146 2.77 0.62 7.04
CA LEU A 146 1.49 0.00 6.69
C LEU A 146 1.42 -1.47 7.14
N ASN A 147 2.51 -2.22 7.02
CA ASN A 147 2.56 -3.62 7.43
C ASN A 147 2.48 -3.82 8.96
N ALA A 148 2.74 -2.79 9.75
CA ALA A 148 2.54 -2.81 11.20
C ALA A 148 1.11 -2.46 11.63
N CYS A 149 0.32 -1.84 10.74
CA CYS A 149 -1.06 -1.46 11.01
C CYS A 149 -1.99 -2.68 11.01
N LEU A 150 -3.04 -2.60 11.82
CA LEU A 150 -4.16 -3.55 11.78
C LEU A 150 -5.41 -2.81 11.32
N ALA A 151 -6.30 -3.51 10.61
CA ALA A 151 -7.61 -2.96 10.26
C ALA A 151 -8.33 -2.50 11.54
N GLY A 152 -8.88 -1.29 11.48
CA GLY A 152 -9.75 -0.76 12.53
C GLY A 152 -11.09 -1.50 12.55
N GLU A 153 -11.82 -1.33 13.66
CA GLU A 153 -13.13 -1.94 13.87
C GLU A 153 -14.26 -1.01 13.40
N ASP A 154 -14.02 0.30 13.42
CA ASP A 154 -15.01 1.32 13.10
C ASP A 154 -15.13 1.59 11.58
N GLN A 155 -15.93 0.78 10.91
CA GLN A 155 -16.29 1.01 9.51
C GLN A 155 -17.45 2.01 9.39
N ALA A 156 -17.26 3.03 8.53
CA ALA A 156 -18.28 3.97 8.06
C ALA A 156 -18.75 5.10 9.02
N THR A 157 -18.14 5.27 10.19
CA THR A 157 -18.42 6.46 11.02
C THR A 157 -17.84 7.73 10.37
N PRO A 158 -18.60 8.84 10.27
CA PRO A 158 -18.09 10.10 9.75
C PRO A 158 -16.84 10.57 10.47
N LEU A 159 -16.00 11.35 9.79
CA LEU A 159 -14.86 11.98 10.45
C LEU A 159 -15.34 12.92 11.56
N THR A 160 -14.64 12.91 12.68
CA THR A 160 -14.78 13.90 13.75
C THR A 160 -14.17 15.23 13.31
N HIS A 161 -14.42 16.29 14.07
CA HIS A 161 -13.77 17.59 13.83
C HIS A 161 -12.25 17.50 14.02
N ALA A 162 -11.78 16.73 15.01
CA ALA A 162 -10.36 16.53 15.28
C ALA A 162 -9.66 15.84 14.09
N GLU A 163 -10.23 14.74 13.59
CA GLU A 163 -9.68 14.01 12.45
C GLU A 163 -9.65 14.83 11.15
N ARG A 164 -10.64 15.71 10.94
CA ARG A 164 -10.61 16.67 9.83
C ARG A 164 -9.45 17.66 9.98
N ALA A 165 -9.22 18.18 11.18
CA ALA A 165 -8.11 19.09 11.46
C ALA A 165 -6.74 18.39 11.28
N GLU A 166 -6.61 17.15 11.75
CA GLU A 166 -5.40 16.33 11.56
C GLU A 166 -5.14 16.04 10.08
N THR A 167 -6.17 15.68 9.32
CA THR A 167 -6.06 15.46 7.87
C THR A 167 -5.62 16.75 7.15
N GLN A 168 -6.15 17.91 7.55
CA GLN A 168 -5.74 19.19 6.99
C GLN A 168 -4.28 19.51 7.34
N ALA A 169 -3.85 19.26 8.57
CA ALA A 169 -2.46 19.46 8.99
C ALA A 169 -1.49 18.57 8.18
N LEU A 170 -1.85 17.33 7.89
CA LEU A 170 -1.07 16.44 7.02
C LEU A 170 -0.93 16.98 5.59
N LEU A 171 -1.99 17.57 5.05
CA LEU A 171 -1.94 18.20 3.72
C LEU A 171 -1.00 19.40 3.70
N ASP A 172 -0.95 20.17 4.79
CA ASP A 172 -0.04 21.30 4.91
C ASP A 172 1.42 20.85 5.04
N ILE A 173 1.69 19.83 5.87
CA ILE A 173 3.02 19.19 5.97
C ILE A 173 3.47 18.65 4.61
N LEU A 174 2.58 18.01 3.84
CA LEU A 174 2.90 17.52 2.50
C LEU A 174 3.31 18.65 1.55
N ARG A 175 2.62 19.80 1.60
CA ARG A 175 2.94 20.97 0.76
C ARG A 175 4.30 21.55 1.13
N GLU A 176 4.61 21.65 2.42
CA GLU A 176 5.89 22.15 2.92
C GLU A 176 7.05 21.19 2.60
N ALA A 177 6.79 19.89 2.64
CA ALA A 177 7.76 18.86 2.31
C ALA A 177 8.09 18.82 0.82
N LEU A 178 7.14 19.15 -0.06
CA LEU A 178 7.22 18.94 -1.51
C LEU A 178 8.53 19.44 -2.16
N PRO A 179 9.03 20.66 -1.87
CA PRO A 179 10.28 21.15 -2.46
C PRO A 179 11.51 20.28 -2.12
N SER A 180 11.53 19.63 -0.96
CA SER A 180 12.65 18.80 -0.50
C SER A 180 12.69 17.41 -1.16
N VAL A 181 11.55 16.95 -1.70
CA VAL A 181 11.38 15.63 -2.33
C VAL A 181 11.20 15.71 -3.85
N ALA A 182 10.93 16.91 -4.36
CA ALA A 182 10.65 17.19 -5.76
C ALA A 182 11.88 17.28 -6.66
N THR A 183 13.08 16.90 -6.22
CA THR A 183 14.22 16.79 -7.15
C THR A 183 14.21 15.39 -7.80
N PRO A 184 14.16 15.23 -9.14
CA PRO A 184 14.41 16.22 -10.21
C PRO A 184 13.15 16.71 -10.97
N PHE A 185 11.97 16.67 -10.36
CA PHE A 185 10.70 17.11 -10.97
C PHE A 185 10.73 18.59 -11.34
N ARG A 186 10.23 18.95 -12.54
CA ARG A 186 10.19 20.34 -13.03
C ARG A 186 8.98 21.10 -12.49
N ARG A 187 7.81 20.46 -12.45
CA ARG A 187 6.58 20.97 -11.83
C ARG A 187 5.97 19.88 -10.97
N PRO A 188 6.48 19.68 -9.74
CA PRO A 188 5.96 18.64 -8.85
C PRO A 188 4.51 18.94 -8.46
N ARG A 189 3.65 17.96 -8.65
CA ARG A 189 2.28 17.94 -8.14
C ARG A 189 2.12 16.77 -7.19
N ALA A 190 1.69 17.05 -5.97
CA ALA A 190 1.33 16.02 -5.00
C ALA A 190 -0.16 15.65 -5.15
N VAL A 191 -0.45 14.37 -5.30
CA VAL A 191 -1.79 13.78 -5.36
C VAL A 191 -1.96 12.88 -4.13
N PRO A 192 -2.79 13.27 -3.15
CA PRO A 192 -3.12 12.40 -2.02
C PRO A 192 -3.69 11.07 -2.48
N LEU A 193 -3.18 9.96 -1.95
CA LEU A 193 -3.62 8.61 -2.27
C LEU A 193 -4.46 8.01 -1.14
N LEU A 194 -4.01 8.17 0.11
CA LEU A 194 -4.64 7.57 1.27
C LEU A 194 -4.24 8.31 2.54
N CYS A 195 -5.21 8.66 3.39
CA CYS A 195 -4.99 9.14 4.74
C CYS A 195 -5.34 8.03 5.74
N LEU A 196 -4.44 7.75 6.66
CA LEU A 196 -4.65 6.81 7.75
C LEU A 196 -4.67 7.56 9.07
N LEU A 197 -5.73 7.33 9.84
CA LEU A 197 -5.94 7.91 11.15
C LEU A 197 -5.80 6.80 12.21
N PRO A 198 -5.16 7.08 13.36
CA PRO A 198 -5.20 6.16 14.49
C PRO A 198 -6.65 5.95 14.92
N GLU A 199 -7.05 4.69 15.09
CA GLU A 199 -8.29 4.40 15.79
C GLU A 199 -8.11 4.83 17.25
N GLY A 200 -8.93 5.76 17.73
CA GLY A 200 -8.88 6.19 19.12
C GLY A 200 -9.08 4.99 20.04
N THR A 201 -8.22 4.82 21.04
CA THR A 201 -8.51 3.91 22.15
C THR A 201 -9.77 4.43 22.84
N ALA A 202 -10.87 3.71 22.65
CA ALA A 202 -12.10 3.91 23.42
C ALA A 202 -11.85 3.74 24.92
#